data_AF-A0A151F5Q6-F1
#
_entry.id   AF-A0A151F5Q6-F1
#
_cell.length_a   1.000
_cell.length_b   1.000
_cell.length_c   1.000
_cell.angle_alpha   90.00
_cell.angle_beta   90.00
_cell.angle_gamma   90.00
#
_symmetry.space_group_name_H-M   'P 1'
#
loop_
_entity.id
_entity.type
_entity.pdbx_description
1 polymer ?
#
loop_
_entity_poly.entity_id
_entity_poly.type
_entity_poly.pdbx_seq_one_letter_code
_entity_poly.pdbx_strand_id
1 'polypeptide(L)'
;MKKVPLTILIVVCLVSFCYQPLGAATHHVFPGPGNPIQTAINNAQAGDTIIVHAGTYTGQVTVTKDSVTLQSSGGAAVTIIDYTGVWCGYWSTGVGGVDIPYGVSGVTVEGFTIVGGSPASDALISVGGDNNVIRSNVVVGDPSSSGQDIGIHIGNVDETSEQLPSENKIVNNDVYNHAGSGIFVGNWAGVGNVISGNMVHDNVIGGIPGLNGNGIEVDRALGVVVANNSVYKNEAAGIKVVRTAPNAVVNVNRNTITGNGTGVLSEQWRPGATTSATVVVICNNILNNGFGVFNSVQATINAKTNWWGDASGPYHLLSNPSGIGDDVSDNVDFIPWGVVVNPCASQEAQLVNSPVFGRKICPLADYNVRKAEELLETVKALLGDAQLFNLDTSEVEELVEEAEILLEKARIFCKKGQNCIAGNTLAIEAQNLLEKARELLESMLS
;
A
#
# COMPACT_ATOMS: atom_id res chain seq x y z
N MET A 1 64.72 32.35 51.65
CA MET A 1 64.80 31.78 50.28
C MET A 1 64.22 30.37 50.29
N LYS A 2 62.96 30.19 49.88
CA LYS A 2 62.40 28.89 49.48
C LYS A 2 61.64 29.13 48.18
N LYS A 3 62.10 28.48 47.11
CA LYS A 3 61.56 28.58 45.75
C LYS A 3 60.26 27.77 45.68
N VAL A 4 59.20 28.35 45.14
CA VAL A 4 57.95 27.66 44.77
C VAL A 4 58.03 27.41 43.25
N PRO A 5 57.71 26.20 42.73
CA PRO A 5 57.78 25.93 41.31
C PRO A 5 56.52 26.41 40.59
N LEU A 6 56.73 26.96 39.40
CA LEU A 6 55.73 27.45 38.46
C LEU A 6 55.11 26.24 37.71
N THR A 7 53.85 25.92 37.97
CA THR A 7 53.11 24.90 37.22
C THR A 7 52.53 25.53 35.96
N ILE A 8 52.99 25.07 34.79
CA ILE A 8 52.49 25.47 33.48
C ILE A 8 51.13 24.81 33.26
N LEU A 9 50.08 25.63 33.14
CA LEU A 9 48.73 25.20 32.77
C LEU A 9 48.68 25.08 31.23
N ILE A 10 48.66 23.85 30.72
CA ILE A 10 48.37 23.60 29.29
C ILE A 10 46.87 23.77 29.10
N VAL A 11 46.46 24.88 28.48
CA VAL A 11 45.10 25.08 28.00
C VAL A 11 44.94 24.23 26.74
N VAL A 12 44.27 23.09 26.88
CA VAL A 12 43.76 22.33 25.73
C VAL A 12 42.57 23.09 25.17
N CYS A 13 42.78 23.85 24.10
CA CYS A 13 41.69 24.37 23.29
C CYS A 13 40.94 23.19 22.65
N LEU A 14 39.84 22.76 23.28
CA LEU A 14 38.80 21.99 22.63
C LEU A 14 38.23 22.85 21.50
N VAL A 15 38.73 22.64 20.28
CA VAL A 15 38.04 23.09 19.08
C VAL A 15 36.76 22.29 19.02
N SER A 16 35.69 22.86 19.59
CA SER A 16 34.33 22.38 19.39
C SER A 16 34.04 22.57 17.92
N PHE A 17 34.26 21.52 17.13
CA PHE A 17 33.63 21.41 15.83
C PHE A 17 32.14 21.44 16.10
N CYS A 18 31.53 22.61 15.87
CA CYS A 18 30.11 22.67 15.59
C CYS A 18 29.89 21.76 14.38
N TYR A 19 29.51 20.51 14.63
CA TYR A 19 28.78 19.73 13.64
C TYR A 19 27.50 20.52 13.38
N GLN A 20 27.53 21.38 12.38
CA GLN A 20 26.28 21.81 11.78
C GLN A 20 25.63 20.52 11.26
N PRO A 21 24.34 20.27 11.54
CA PRO A 21 23.65 19.19 10.86
C PRO A 21 23.75 19.51 9.38
N LEU A 22 24.54 18.72 8.64
CA LEU A 22 24.44 18.71 7.18
C LEU A 22 22.95 18.45 6.89
N GLY A 23 22.33 19.32 6.10
CA GLY A 23 20.97 19.06 5.63
C GLY A 23 20.92 17.70 4.95
N ALA A 24 19.79 17.01 5.06
CA ALA A 24 19.55 15.73 4.38
C ALA A 24 19.99 15.81 2.91
N ALA A 25 20.91 14.93 2.52
CA ALA A 25 21.41 14.89 1.16
C ALA A 25 20.44 14.14 0.25
N THR A 26 20.53 14.40 -1.06
CA THR A 26 19.77 13.67 -2.08
C THR A 26 20.73 12.88 -2.96
N HIS A 27 20.49 11.57 -3.08
CA HIS A 27 21.27 10.64 -3.90
C HIS A 27 20.42 10.18 -5.08
N HIS A 28 20.91 10.35 -6.30
CA HIS A 28 20.22 9.87 -7.51
C HIS A 28 20.78 8.52 -7.94
N VAL A 29 19.90 7.55 -8.15
CA VAL A 29 20.25 6.18 -8.51
C VAL A 29 19.66 5.85 -9.88
N PHE A 30 20.50 5.42 -10.81
CA PHE A 30 20.11 4.96 -12.14
C PHE A 30 20.36 3.46 -12.27
N PRO A 31 19.66 2.76 -13.19
CA PRO A 31 19.92 1.35 -13.45
C PRO A 31 21.37 1.12 -13.89
N GLY A 32 21.94 0.00 -13.47
CA GLY A 32 23.33 -0.32 -13.75
C GLY A 32 23.75 -1.67 -13.15
N PRO A 33 24.98 -2.12 -13.41
CA PRO A 33 25.47 -3.38 -12.90
C PRO A 33 25.53 -3.38 -11.36
N GLY A 34 25.38 -4.57 -10.76
CA GLY A 34 25.41 -4.75 -9.31
C GLY A 34 24.09 -4.36 -8.65
N ASN A 35 24.19 -3.74 -7.47
CA ASN A 35 23.04 -3.26 -6.69
C ASN A 35 23.21 -1.77 -6.37
N PRO A 36 22.87 -0.87 -7.31
CA PRO A 36 23.15 0.56 -7.16
C PRO A 36 22.27 1.23 -6.09
N ILE A 37 21.06 0.70 -5.81
CA ILE A 37 20.23 1.16 -4.68
C ILE A 37 20.95 0.88 -3.36
N GLN A 38 21.44 -0.35 -3.16
CA GLN A 38 22.18 -0.68 -1.93
C GLN A 38 23.45 0.16 -1.79
N THR A 39 24.14 0.46 -2.90
CA THR A 39 25.34 1.31 -2.88
C THR A 39 25.00 2.73 -2.42
N ALA A 40 23.89 3.30 -2.87
CA ALA A 40 23.41 4.60 -2.40
C ALA A 40 23.07 4.58 -0.91
N ILE A 41 22.37 3.53 -0.43
CA ILE A 41 22.06 3.37 1.00
C ILE A 41 23.34 3.28 1.85
N ASN A 42 24.33 2.52 1.38
CA ASN A 42 25.60 2.36 2.11
C ASN A 42 26.34 3.68 2.28
N ASN A 43 26.21 4.60 1.30
CA ASN A 43 26.82 5.93 1.31
C ASN A 43 25.94 7.01 1.96
N ALA A 44 24.67 6.72 2.23
CA ALA A 44 23.73 7.65 2.81
C ALA A 44 23.95 7.84 4.31
N GLN A 45 23.48 8.99 4.80
CA GLN A 45 23.35 9.32 6.22
C GLN A 45 21.88 9.26 6.64
N ALA A 46 21.65 9.27 7.96
CA ALA A 46 20.30 9.34 8.47
C ALA A 46 19.59 10.62 7.99
N GLY A 47 18.34 10.50 7.55
CA GLY A 47 17.56 11.60 6.98
C GLY A 47 17.71 11.81 5.48
N ASP A 48 18.68 11.16 4.82
CA ASP A 48 18.92 11.35 3.38
C ASP A 48 17.76 10.83 2.51
N THR A 49 17.62 11.40 1.32
CA THR A 49 16.69 10.93 0.29
C THR A 49 17.45 10.22 -0.82
N ILE A 50 16.99 9.04 -1.21
CA ILE A 50 17.49 8.23 -2.32
C ILE A 50 16.42 8.23 -3.40
N ILE A 51 16.65 9.00 -4.47
CA ILE A 51 15.77 9.09 -5.63
C ILE A 51 16.20 8.04 -6.65
N VAL A 52 15.37 7.02 -6.83
CA VAL A 52 15.59 5.92 -7.76
C VAL A 52 14.86 6.20 -9.07
N HIS A 53 15.60 6.30 -10.16
CA HIS A 53 15.05 6.56 -11.48
C HIS A 53 14.40 5.32 -12.10
N ALA A 54 13.66 5.53 -13.19
CA ALA A 54 13.00 4.45 -13.91
C ALA A 54 13.99 3.34 -14.34
N GLY A 55 13.56 2.09 -14.20
CA GLY A 55 14.28 0.89 -14.58
C GLY A 55 14.08 -0.25 -13.57
N THR A 56 14.75 -1.37 -13.86
CA THR A 56 14.70 -2.58 -13.04
C THR A 56 15.99 -2.75 -12.25
N TYR A 57 15.86 -3.01 -10.96
CA TYR A 57 16.95 -3.17 -10.01
C TYR A 57 16.84 -4.55 -9.39
N THR A 58 17.90 -5.34 -9.49
CA THR A 58 17.91 -6.71 -8.95
C THR A 58 18.65 -6.77 -7.63
N GLY A 59 18.19 -7.65 -6.73
CA GLY A 59 18.84 -7.94 -5.46
C GLY A 59 18.20 -7.23 -4.26
N GLN A 60 18.62 -7.64 -3.07
CA GLN A 60 18.06 -7.16 -1.80
C GLN A 60 18.42 -5.70 -1.53
N VAL A 61 17.47 -4.94 -1.01
CA VAL A 61 17.64 -3.57 -0.53
C VAL A 61 17.47 -3.53 0.98
N THR A 62 18.56 -3.41 1.74
CA THR A 62 18.53 -3.30 3.21
C THR A 62 18.80 -1.85 3.62
N VAL A 63 17.80 -1.18 4.18
CA VAL A 63 17.87 0.21 4.63
C VAL A 63 18.38 0.25 6.07
N THR A 64 19.67 0.52 6.25
CA THR A 64 20.34 0.47 7.57
C THR A 64 20.44 1.82 8.29
N LYS A 65 19.82 2.87 7.73
CA LYS A 65 19.94 4.26 8.20
C LYS A 65 18.56 4.79 8.58
N ASP A 66 18.46 5.40 9.75
CA ASP A 66 17.21 6.03 10.20
C ASP A 66 16.77 7.15 9.27
N SER A 67 15.47 7.35 9.17
CA SER A 67 14.85 8.50 8.48
C SER A 67 15.23 8.63 7.00
N VAL A 68 15.76 7.57 6.37
CA VAL A 68 16.02 7.59 4.94
C VAL A 68 14.71 7.51 4.17
N THR A 69 14.59 8.32 3.13
CA THR A 69 13.49 8.24 2.15
C THR A 69 13.98 7.55 0.89
N LEU A 70 13.53 6.34 0.63
CA LEU A 70 13.72 5.62 -0.63
C LEU A 70 12.50 5.90 -1.52
N GLN A 71 12.70 6.60 -2.62
CA GLN A 71 11.62 7.12 -3.45
C GLN A 71 11.88 6.87 -4.93
N SER A 72 10.89 6.34 -5.65
CA SER A 72 10.91 6.34 -7.11
C SER A 72 10.67 7.73 -7.69
N SER A 73 11.43 8.13 -8.71
CA SER A 73 11.16 9.36 -9.48
C SER A 73 10.09 9.20 -10.56
N GLY A 74 9.80 7.97 -10.98
CA GLY A 74 8.87 7.66 -12.09
C GLY A 74 7.57 6.96 -11.67
N GLY A 75 7.48 6.53 -10.40
CA GLY A 75 6.38 5.74 -9.85
C GLY A 75 6.47 4.24 -10.16
N ALA A 76 5.54 3.48 -9.56
CA ALA A 76 5.62 2.03 -9.49
C ALA A 76 5.60 1.37 -10.88
N ALA A 77 4.93 1.98 -11.85
CA ALA A 77 4.82 1.44 -13.20
C ALA A 77 6.16 1.30 -13.94
N VAL A 78 7.19 2.05 -13.55
CA VAL A 78 8.47 2.12 -14.28
C VAL A 78 9.71 1.95 -13.40
N THR A 79 9.58 1.95 -12.07
CA THR A 79 10.70 1.67 -11.15
C THR A 79 10.43 0.37 -10.40
N ILE A 80 11.21 -0.66 -10.75
CA ILE A 80 10.97 -2.04 -10.33
C ILE A 80 12.15 -2.51 -9.48
N ILE A 81 11.87 -3.02 -8.29
CA ILE A 81 12.80 -3.83 -7.50
C ILE A 81 12.40 -5.28 -7.74
N ASP A 82 13.27 -6.01 -8.44
CA ASP A 82 13.05 -7.41 -8.82
C ASP A 82 13.85 -8.33 -7.90
N TYR A 83 13.10 -9.07 -7.08
CA TYR A 83 13.58 -10.07 -6.14
C TYR A 83 13.08 -11.47 -6.50
N THR A 84 12.77 -11.73 -7.77
CA THR A 84 12.30 -13.04 -8.23
C THR A 84 13.40 -14.11 -8.20
N GLY A 85 13.01 -15.36 -7.94
CA GLY A 85 13.91 -16.52 -8.02
C GLY A 85 14.96 -16.63 -6.90
N VAL A 86 14.82 -15.86 -5.82
CA VAL A 86 15.72 -15.90 -4.66
C VAL A 86 15.14 -16.83 -3.58
N TRP A 87 15.91 -17.85 -3.18
CA TRP A 87 15.56 -18.72 -2.06
C TRP A 87 16.09 -18.16 -0.73
N CYS A 88 15.20 -17.97 0.23
CA CYS A 88 15.56 -17.40 1.53
C CYS A 88 15.55 -18.41 2.68
N GLY A 89 15.01 -19.61 2.47
CA GLY A 89 14.82 -20.61 3.52
C GLY A 89 13.57 -20.36 4.38
N TYR A 90 12.99 -21.44 4.90
CA TYR A 90 11.79 -21.37 5.75
C TYR A 90 12.08 -20.61 7.05
N TRP A 91 11.18 -19.70 7.45
CA TRP A 91 11.31 -18.93 8.69
C TRP A 91 12.60 -18.09 8.77
N SER A 92 13.16 -17.75 7.61
CA SER A 92 14.23 -16.75 7.51
C SER A 92 13.64 -15.36 7.68
N THR A 93 14.46 -14.40 8.09
CA THR A 93 13.96 -13.09 8.52
C THR A 93 14.87 -12.00 8.01
N GLY A 94 14.28 -10.87 7.60
CA GLY A 94 15.00 -9.82 6.89
C GLY A 94 15.56 -10.29 5.54
N VAL A 95 14.90 -11.25 4.89
CA VAL A 95 15.26 -11.70 3.53
C VAL A 95 14.08 -11.47 2.60
N GLY A 96 14.11 -10.30 1.96
CA GLY A 96 13.07 -9.78 1.08
C GLY A 96 13.64 -8.83 0.04
N GLY A 97 12.77 -8.30 -0.83
CA GLY A 97 13.16 -7.28 -1.79
C GLY A 97 13.64 -6.00 -1.10
N VAL A 98 12.89 -5.57 -0.07
CA VAL A 98 13.24 -4.43 0.78
C VAL A 98 13.16 -4.82 2.25
N ASP A 99 14.24 -4.60 2.99
CA ASP A 99 14.31 -4.86 4.43
C ASP A 99 14.66 -3.57 5.19
N ILE A 100 13.85 -3.26 6.20
CA ILE A 100 14.12 -2.23 7.21
C ILE A 100 14.42 -2.99 8.50
N PRO A 101 15.70 -3.16 8.87
CA PRO A 101 16.09 -3.97 10.01
C PRO A 101 15.58 -3.45 11.35
N TYR A 102 15.72 -4.29 12.37
CA TYR A 102 15.46 -3.92 13.76
C TYR A 102 16.19 -2.63 14.18
N GLY A 103 15.47 -1.80 14.93
CA GLY A 103 15.97 -0.51 15.40
C GLY A 103 15.92 0.61 14.36
N VAL A 104 15.84 0.30 13.06
CA VAL A 104 15.85 1.32 12.01
C VAL A 104 14.47 1.96 11.89
N SER A 105 14.41 3.27 12.12
CA SER A 105 13.16 3.98 12.32
C SER A 105 13.01 5.20 11.40
N GLY A 106 11.77 5.57 11.11
CA GLY A 106 11.46 6.75 10.29
C GLY A 106 11.71 6.59 8.78
N VAL A 107 12.01 5.39 8.31
CA VAL A 107 12.26 5.13 6.88
C VAL A 107 10.95 5.27 6.09
N THR A 108 11.04 5.88 4.91
CA THR A 108 9.95 5.87 3.93
C THR A 108 10.35 5.07 2.69
N VAL A 109 9.50 4.16 2.23
CA VAL A 109 9.66 3.44 0.96
C VAL A 109 8.45 3.73 0.09
N GLU A 110 8.65 4.39 -1.05
CA GLU A 110 7.54 4.84 -1.88
C GLU A 110 7.71 4.79 -3.40
N GLY A 111 6.61 4.42 -4.07
CA GLY A 111 6.47 4.52 -5.51
C GLY A 111 7.15 3.40 -6.30
N PHE A 112 7.38 2.23 -5.71
CA PHE A 112 8.02 1.10 -6.40
C PHE A 112 7.02 0.03 -6.81
N THR A 113 7.29 -0.68 -7.90
CA THR A 113 6.85 -2.08 -8.00
C THR A 113 7.93 -2.95 -7.37
N ILE A 114 7.56 -3.78 -6.40
CA ILE A 114 8.44 -4.74 -5.75
C ILE A 114 7.88 -6.12 -6.06
N VAL A 115 8.59 -6.85 -6.91
CA VAL A 115 8.19 -8.19 -7.32
C VAL A 115 9.11 -9.23 -6.70
N GLY A 116 8.56 -10.37 -6.33
CA GLY A 116 9.34 -11.52 -5.92
C GLY A 116 8.48 -12.75 -5.78
N GLY A 117 9.10 -13.83 -5.34
CA GLY A 117 8.41 -15.09 -5.13
C GLY A 117 9.27 -16.32 -5.34
N SER A 118 9.06 -17.28 -4.43
CA SER A 118 9.57 -18.65 -4.34
C SER A 118 11.11 -18.86 -4.28
N PRO A 119 11.62 -19.82 -3.47
CA PRO A 119 10.89 -20.73 -2.57
C PRO A 119 10.76 -20.39 -1.07
N ALA A 120 11.14 -19.22 -0.52
CA ALA A 120 10.81 -18.90 0.90
C ALA A 120 11.16 -17.47 1.35
N SER A 121 10.50 -16.41 0.86
CA SER A 121 10.71 -15.05 1.41
C SER A 121 9.82 -14.77 2.61
N ASP A 122 10.40 -14.34 3.73
CA ASP A 122 9.64 -13.91 4.92
C ASP A 122 8.57 -12.90 4.51
N ALA A 123 8.99 -11.79 3.90
CA ALA A 123 8.15 -10.83 3.22
C ALA A 123 8.94 -10.11 2.10
N LEU A 124 8.27 -9.64 1.04
CA LEU A 124 8.93 -8.79 0.04
C LEU A 124 9.34 -7.44 0.62
N ILE A 125 8.57 -6.93 1.57
CA ILE A 125 8.92 -5.77 2.39
C ILE A 125 8.86 -6.16 3.87
N SER A 126 9.99 -6.05 4.57
CA SER A 126 10.11 -6.32 6.01
C SER A 126 10.34 -5.01 6.78
N VAL A 127 9.63 -4.84 7.91
CA VAL A 127 9.66 -3.65 8.76
C VAL A 127 9.89 -4.04 10.22
N GLY A 128 11.14 -3.89 10.67
CA GLY A 128 11.59 -4.26 12.02
C GLY A 128 11.74 -3.11 13.02
N GLY A 129 11.59 -1.84 12.61
CA GLY A 129 11.69 -0.69 13.51
C GLY A 129 10.40 0.12 13.62
N ASP A 130 10.51 1.36 14.11
CA ASP A 130 9.36 2.21 14.45
C ASP A 130 9.16 3.36 13.45
N ASN A 131 7.95 3.90 13.38
CA ASN A 131 7.64 5.11 12.61
C ASN A 131 7.97 5.02 11.10
N ASN A 132 8.07 3.81 10.55
CA ASN A 132 8.34 3.61 9.14
C ASN A 132 7.06 3.74 8.30
N VAL A 133 7.22 4.17 7.06
CA VAL A 133 6.11 4.40 6.12
C VAL A 133 6.36 3.66 4.81
N ILE A 134 5.52 2.67 4.54
CA ILE A 134 5.49 1.95 3.27
C ILE A 134 4.28 2.46 2.51
N ARG A 135 4.48 3.21 1.41
CA ARG A 135 3.36 3.84 0.71
C ARG A 135 3.43 3.83 -0.80
N SER A 136 2.27 3.77 -1.45
CA SER A 136 2.15 3.92 -2.91
C SER A 136 3.01 2.94 -3.71
N ASN A 137 3.24 1.74 -3.16
CA ASN A 137 3.96 0.66 -3.83
C ASN A 137 3.00 -0.36 -4.41
N VAL A 138 3.45 -1.08 -5.44
CA VAL A 138 2.81 -2.29 -5.96
C VAL A 138 3.68 -3.47 -5.51
N VAL A 139 3.13 -4.37 -4.70
CA VAL A 139 3.86 -5.51 -4.14
C VAL A 139 3.24 -6.79 -4.68
N VAL A 140 4.03 -7.55 -5.43
CA VAL A 140 3.53 -8.69 -6.21
C VAL A 140 4.28 -9.95 -5.84
N GLY A 141 3.54 -10.91 -5.28
CA GLY A 141 4.04 -12.24 -4.96
C GLY A 141 4.05 -13.20 -6.15
N ASP A 142 4.34 -14.46 -5.83
CA ASP A 142 4.23 -15.57 -6.76
C ASP A 142 3.14 -16.53 -6.26
N PRO A 143 1.99 -16.61 -6.96
CA PRO A 143 0.88 -17.45 -6.52
C PRO A 143 1.20 -18.94 -6.63
N SER A 144 2.31 -19.31 -7.29
CA SER A 144 2.83 -20.67 -7.35
C SER A 144 3.86 -20.99 -6.27
N SER A 145 4.20 -20.02 -5.41
CA SER A 145 5.15 -20.20 -4.32
C SER A 145 4.67 -21.29 -3.35
N SER A 146 5.57 -22.21 -3.04
CA SER A 146 5.39 -23.21 -1.98
C SER A 146 5.96 -22.73 -0.64
N GLY A 147 6.41 -21.48 -0.57
CA GLY A 147 7.11 -20.85 0.56
C GLY A 147 6.20 -19.97 1.42
N GLN A 148 6.78 -19.37 2.46
CA GLN A 148 6.24 -18.12 3.01
C GLN A 148 6.43 -17.09 1.88
N ASP A 149 5.36 -16.45 1.48
CA ASP A 149 5.34 -15.40 0.46
C ASP A 149 4.40 -14.34 1.00
N ILE A 150 4.93 -13.48 1.88
CA ILE A 150 4.18 -12.34 2.42
C ILE A 150 4.53 -11.11 1.59
N GLY A 151 3.57 -10.24 1.33
CA GLY A 151 3.84 -8.97 0.65
C GLY A 151 4.59 -8.01 1.56
N ILE A 152 3.94 -7.57 2.62
CA ILE A 152 4.49 -6.59 3.57
C ILE A 152 4.33 -7.11 5.00
N HIS A 153 5.43 -7.16 5.75
CA HIS A 153 5.45 -7.59 7.15
C HIS A 153 5.93 -6.48 8.09
N ILE A 154 5.15 -6.19 9.13
CA ILE A 154 5.59 -5.46 10.32
C ILE A 154 5.72 -6.46 11.47
N GLY A 155 6.91 -6.59 12.05
CA GLY A 155 7.08 -7.53 13.15
C GLY A 155 8.50 -7.77 13.61
N ASN A 156 8.58 -8.44 14.76
CA ASN A 156 9.80 -8.96 15.35
C ASN A 156 9.78 -10.48 15.44
N VAL A 157 10.64 -11.10 14.65
CA VAL A 157 10.85 -12.54 14.60
C VAL A 157 11.88 -13.05 15.61
N ASP A 158 12.70 -12.17 16.18
CA ASP A 158 13.64 -12.51 17.23
C ASP A 158 12.92 -12.34 18.58
N GLU A 159 12.39 -13.46 19.08
CA GLU A 159 11.69 -13.53 20.37
C GLU A 159 12.57 -13.09 21.57
N THR A 160 13.87 -12.85 21.36
CA THR A 160 14.79 -12.33 22.39
C THR A 160 14.89 -10.79 22.40
N SER A 161 14.43 -10.12 21.35
CA SER A 161 14.40 -8.66 21.28
C SER A 161 13.14 -8.12 21.96
N GLU A 162 13.32 -7.21 22.92
CA GLU A 162 12.22 -6.48 23.58
C GLU A 162 11.59 -5.40 22.68
N GLN A 163 12.08 -5.22 21.45
CA GLN A 163 11.59 -4.20 20.54
C GLN A 163 10.34 -4.69 19.80
N LEU A 164 9.26 -3.90 19.91
CA LEU A 164 7.96 -4.15 19.31
C LEU A 164 7.69 -3.07 18.26
N PRO A 165 7.87 -3.36 16.95
CA PRO A 165 7.70 -2.37 15.89
C PRO A 165 6.37 -1.63 16.01
N SER A 166 6.43 -0.32 16.20
CA SER A 166 5.30 0.53 16.55
C SER A 166 5.19 1.76 15.65
N GLU A 167 3.98 2.34 15.59
CA GLU A 167 3.71 3.58 14.84
C GLU A 167 4.05 3.50 13.34
N ASN A 168 4.15 2.28 12.78
CA ASN A 168 4.41 2.08 11.36
C ASN A 168 3.13 2.25 10.54
N LYS A 169 3.28 2.66 9.28
CA LYS A 169 2.17 2.93 8.36
C LYS A 169 2.36 2.21 7.04
N ILE A 170 1.39 1.36 6.68
CA ILE A 170 1.28 0.78 5.34
C ILE A 170 0.10 1.46 4.65
N VAL A 171 0.39 2.33 3.67
CA VAL A 171 -0.58 3.28 3.13
C VAL A 171 -0.67 3.27 1.61
N ASN A 172 -1.87 3.11 1.05
CA ASN A 172 -2.10 3.22 -0.41
C ASN A 172 -1.23 2.29 -1.27
N ASN A 173 -0.88 1.11 -0.76
CA ASN A 173 -0.19 0.09 -1.54
C ASN A 173 -1.20 -0.81 -2.26
N ASP A 174 -0.77 -1.43 -3.35
CA ASP A 174 -1.49 -2.49 -4.05
C ASP A 174 -0.73 -3.80 -3.84
N VAL A 175 -1.32 -4.78 -3.16
CA VAL A 175 -0.63 -5.97 -2.66
C VAL A 175 -1.39 -7.23 -3.05
N TYR A 176 -0.78 -8.08 -3.88
CA TYR A 176 -1.50 -9.21 -4.48
C TYR A 176 -0.63 -10.38 -4.92
N ASN A 177 -1.29 -11.51 -5.22
CA ASN A 177 -0.68 -12.75 -5.69
C ASN A 177 0.29 -13.42 -4.70
N HIS A 178 0.15 -13.15 -3.40
CA HIS A 178 0.97 -13.79 -2.39
C HIS A 178 0.42 -15.16 -2.00
N ALA A 179 1.28 -16.16 -1.95
CA ALA A 179 0.93 -17.51 -1.46
C ALA A 179 0.81 -17.58 0.09
N GLY A 180 1.17 -16.50 0.79
CA GLY A 180 0.96 -16.26 2.22
C GLY A 180 -0.11 -15.21 2.49
N SER A 181 0.22 -14.24 3.33
CA SER A 181 -0.64 -13.07 3.60
C SER A 181 -0.15 -11.89 2.77
N GLY A 182 -1.07 -11.12 2.18
CA GLY A 182 -0.68 -9.89 1.47
C GLY A 182 0.02 -8.92 2.42
N ILE A 183 -0.62 -8.60 3.54
CA ILE A 183 -0.04 -7.80 4.63
C ILE A 183 -0.10 -8.61 5.93
N PHE A 184 1.03 -8.70 6.63
CA PHE A 184 1.14 -9.36 7.93
C PHE A 184 1.61 -8.36 8.99
N VAL A 185 0.84 -8.16 10.04
CA VAL A 185 1.20 -7.34 11.20
C VAL A 185 1.28 -8.27 12.39
N GLY A 186 2.48 -8.72 12.71
CA GLY A 186 2.59 -9.76 13.71
C GLY A 186 3.99 -10.23 14.02
N ASN A 187 4.07 -11.25 14.87
CA ASN A 187 5.28 -11.59 15.62
C ASN A 187 5.68 -10.40 16.50
N TRP A 188 4.89 -10.12 17.55
CA TRP A 188 5.22 -9.08 18.53
C TRP A 188 5.30 -7.66 17.94
N ALA A 189 4.42 -7.34 16.98
CA ALA A 189 4.22 -5.95 16.57
C ALA A 189 3.59 -5.13 17.71
N GLY A 190 4.10 -3.93 17.93
CA GLY A 190 3.67 -3.03 18.98
C GLY A 190 2.37 -2.30 18.66
N VAL A 191 2.20 -1.12 19.24
CA VAL A 191 0.98 -0.31 19.13
C VAL A 191 1.12 0.77 18.05
N GLY A 192 -0.01 1.37 17.64
CA GLY A 192 -0.01 2.51 16.72
C GLY A 192 0.25 2.14 15.26
N ASN A 193 0.37 0.86 14.94
CA ASN A 193 0.52 0.41 13.56
C ASN A 193 -0.79 0.64 12.78
N VAL A 194 -0.71 1.32 11.64
CA VAL A 194 -1.86 1.70 10.80
C VAL A 194 -1.74 1.12 9.40
N ILE A 195 -2.73 0.32 9.01
CA ILE A 195 -2.87 -0.23 7.67
C ILE A 195 -4.04 0.48 7.01
N SER A 196 -3.79 1.35 6.03
CA SER A 196 -4.86 2.17 5.46
C SER A 196 -4.79 2.49 3.98
N GLY A 197 -5.94 2.59 3.31
CA GLY A 197 -6.00 2.96 1.90
C GLY A 197 -5.44 1.91 0.94
N ASN A 198 -5.06 0.72 1.42
CA ASN A 198 -4.43 -0.30 0.59
C ASN A 198 -5.48 -1.07 -0.22
N MET A 199 -5.07 -1.53 -1.40
CA MET A 199 -5.74 -2.57 -2.16
C MET A 199 -5.03 -3.89 -1.87
N VAL A 200 -5.74 -4.88 -1.34
CA VAL A 200 -5.15 -6.18 -0.95
C VAL A 200 -5.99 -7.30 -1.51
N HIS A 201 -5.46 -8.03 -2.49
CA HIS A 201 -6.31 -8.90 -3.30
C HIS A 201 -5.61 -10.09 -3.93
N ASP A 202 -6.39 -11.05 -4.42
CA ASP A 202 -5.93 -12.21 -5.18
C ASP A 202 -4.75 -12.96 -4.50
N ASN A 203 -4.68 -12.92 -3.17
CA ASN A 203 -3.73 -13.72 -2.39
C ASN A 203 -4.29 -15.13 -2.26
N VAL A 204 -3.43 -16.12 -2.44
CA VAL A 204 -3.80 -17.52 -2.64
C VAL A 204 -3.24 -18.40 -1.54
N ILE A 205 -3.89 -19.54 -1.30
CA ILE A 205 -3.40 -20.51 -0.34
C ILE A 205 -2.19 -21.21 -0.95
N GLY A 206 -1.00 -20.90 -0.42
CA GLY A 206 0.25 -21.57 -0.77
C GLY A 206 0.36 -22.99 -0.20
N GLY A 207 1.40 -23.70 -0.63
CA GLY A 207 1.65 -25.10 -0.25
C GLY A 207 2.04 -25.35 1.21
N ILE A 208 2.13 -24.33 2.07
CA ILE A 208 2.48 -24.49 3.50
C ILE A 208 1.22 -24.41 4.36
N PRO A 209 0.93 -25.44 5.19
CA PRO A 209 -0.14 -25.37 6.17
C PRO A 209 0.06 -24.24 7.19
N GLY A 210 -0.84 -23.25 7.21
CA GLY A 210 -1.00 -22.29 8.32
C GLY A 210 -0.75 -20.82 7.99
N LEU A 211 -0.33 -20.50 6.77
CA LEU A 211 -0.10 -19.13 6.27
C LEU A 211 -0.80 -18.98 4.92
N ASN A 212 -2.13 -18.91 4.96
CA ASN A 212 -2.95 -19.36 3.84
C ASN A 212 -3.70 -18.18 3.23
N GLY A 213 -3.21 -17.56 2.15
CA GLY A 213 -4.00 -16.71 1.25
C GLY A 213 -4.86 -15.63 1.90
N ASN A 214 -4.40 -15.01 2.99
CA ASN A 214 -5.13 -13.94 3.66
C ASN A 214 -4.81 -12.60 2.99
N GLY A 215 -5.76 -11.67 3.01
CA GLY A 215 -5.48 -10.29 2.64
C GLY A 215 -4.57 -9.62 3.67
N ILE A 216 -5.14 -9.32 4.84
CA ILE A 216 -4.45 -8.68 5.97
C ILE A 216 -4.53 -9.60 7.17
N GLU A 217 -3.41 -9.97 7.76
CA GLU A 217 -3.36 -10.80 8.97
C GLU A 217 -2.70 -10.05 10.13
N VAL A 218 -3.38 -10.06 11.27
CA VAL A 218 -2.92 -9.49 12.54
C VAL A 218 -2.67 -10.63 13.52
N ASP A 219 -1.41 -10.88 13.84
CA ASP A 219 -0.97 -12.04 14.63
C ASP A 219 -0.04 -11.65 15.77
N ARG A 220 -0.40 -11.90 17.04
CA ARG A 220 0.46 -11.52 18.18
C ARG A 220 0.87 -10.03 18.18
N ALA A 221 -0.07 -9.14 17.85
CA ALA A 221 0.11 -7.69 17.89
C ALA A 221 -0.64 -7.03 19.07
N LEU A 222 -0.18 -5.86 19.51
CA LEU A 222 -0.72 -5.15 20.69
C LEU A 222 -1.77 -4.07 20.38
N GLY A 223 -1.74 -3.46 19.19
CA GLY A 223 -2.71 -2.43 18.83
C GLY A 223 -2.60 -2.02 17.36
N VAL A 224 -3.57 -2.46 16.54
CA VAL A 224 -3.53 -2.27 15.09
C VAL A 224 -4.82 -1.64 14.60
N VAL A 225 -4.69 -0.64 13.73
CA VAL A 225 -5.81 -0.03 13.03
C VAL A 225 -5.76 -0.47 11.56
N VAL A 226 -6.80 -1.16 11.11
CA VAL A 226 -7.00 -1.54 9.71
C VAL A 226 -8.16 -0.72 9.18
N ALA A 227 -7.88 0.32 8.41
CA ALA A 227 -8.90 1.28 8.02
C ALA A 227 -8.87 1.75 6.55
N ASN A 228 -10.04 1.92 5.94
CA ASN A 228 -10.16 2.43 4.56
C ASN A 228 -9.43 1.58 3.51
N ASN A 229 -9.28 0.28 3.74
CA ASN A 229 -8.68 -0.64 2.76
C ASN A 229 -9.78 -1.25 1.86
N SER A 230 -9.38 -1.63 0.65
CA SER A 230 -10.18 -2.49 -0.25
C SER A 230 -9.55 -3.88 -0.25
N VAL A 231 -10.21 -4.83 0.41
CA VAL A 231 -9.69 -6.18 0.64
C VAL A 231 -10.60 -7.20 -0.05
N TYR A 232 -10.13 -7.80 -1.13
CA TYR A 232 -11.02 -8.57 -2.00
C TYR A 232 -10.37 -9.75 -2.71
N LYS A 233 -11.16 -10.79 -3.01
CA LYS A 233 -10.70 -11.98 -3.75
C LYS A 233 -9.48 -12.69 -3.14
N ASN A 234 -9.30 -12.58 -1.83
CA ASN A 234 -8.32 -13.40 -1.13
C ASN A 234 -8.93 -14.77 -0.88
N GLU A 235 -8.19 -15.84 -1.17
CA GLU A 235 -8.71 -17.21 -1.15
C GLU A 235 -9.15 -17.64 0.26
N ALA A 236 -8.49 -17.15 1.31
CA ALA A 236 -8.88 -17.37 2.70
C ALA A 236 -9.62 -16.17 3.31
N ALA A 237 -9.10 -15.56 4.38
CA ALA A 237 -9.74 -14.41 5.00
C ALA A 237 -9.33 -13.11 4.31
N GLY A 238 -10.26 -12.17 4.16
CA GLY A 238 -9.92 -10.79 3.83
C GLY A 238 -9.07 -10.20 4.96
N ILE A 239 -9.59 -10.22 6.18
CA ILE A 239 -8.86 -9.78 7.38
C ILE A 239 -8.89 -10.90 8.42
N LYS A 240 -7.72 -11.34 8.88
CA LYS A 240 -7.55 -12.35 9.92
C LYS A 240 -6.97 -11.73 11.19
N VAL A 241 -7.52 -12.09 12.34
CA VAL A 241 -7.00 -11.73 13.67
C VAL A 241 -6.80 -12.99 14.50
N VAL A 242 -5.59 -13.21 15.00
CA VAL A 242 -5.22 -14.46 15.69
C VAL A 242 -4.13 -14.23 16.73
N ARG A 243 -4.13 -14.98 17.84
CA ARG A 243 -3.10 -14.94 18.93
C ARG A 243 -2.74 -13.55 19.47
N THR A 244 -3.57 -12.55 19.28
CA THR A 244 -3.32 -11.19 19.77
C THR A 244 -3.41 -11.13 21.30
N ALA A 245 -2.52 -10.34 21.91
CA ALA A 245 -2.30 -10.35 23.35
C ALA A 245 -3.56 -9.92 24.15
N PRO A 246 -3.69 -10.33 25.43
CA PRO A 246 -4.73 -9.81 26.31
C PRO A 246 -4.71 -8.28 26.37
N ASN A 247 -5.89 -7.67 26.28
CA ASN A 247 -6.12 -6.22 26.27
C ASN A 247 -5.64 -5.48 25.00
N ALA A 248 -5.09 -6.19 24.00
CA ALA A 248 -4.85 -5.59 22.70
C ALA A 248 -6.18 -5.19 22.05
N VAL A 249 -6.17 -4.12 21.25
CA VAL A 249 -7.35 -3.68 20.50
C VAL A 249 -7.01 -3.71 19.02
N VAL A 250 -7.79 -4.44 18.24
CA VAL A 250 -7.73 -4.44 16.78
C VAL A 250 -8.96 -3.75 16.24
N ASN A 251 -8.76 -2.58 15.63
CA ASN A 251 -9.84 -1.78 15.05
C ASN A 251 -9.87 -1.98 13.54
N VAL A 252 -10.94 -2.61 13.05
CA VAL A 252 -11.22 -2.83 11.64
C VAL A 252 -12.36 -1.92 11.24
N ASN A 253 -12.07 -0.81 10.56
CA ASN A 253 -13.11 0.18 10.24
C ASN A 253 -13.02 0.85 8.88
N ARG A 254 -14.18 1.17 8.29
CA ARG A 254 -14.27 1.84 6.97
C ARG A 254 -13.60 1.06 5.82
N ASN A 255 -13.42 -0.24 5.96
CA ASN A 255 -12.90 -1.08 4.88
C ASN A 255 -14.04 -1.52 3.96
N THR A 256 -13.70 -1.83 2.71
CA THR A 256 -14.55 -2.61 1.81
C THR A 256 -13.95 -4.01 1.71
N ILE A 257 -14.68 -5.01 2.18
CA ILE A 257 -14.24 -6.40 2.34
C ILE A 257 -15.18 -7.28 1.52
N THR A 258 -14.73 -7.80 0.39
CA THR A 258 -15.63 -8.48 -0.56
C THR A 258 -15.01 -9.61 -1.36
N GLY A 259 -15.76 -10.68 -1.61
CA GLY A 259 -15.30 -11.77 -2.47
C GLY A 259 -14.18 -12.61 -1.84
N ASN A 260 -14.00 -12.57 -0.52
CA ASN A 260 -13.02 -13.40 0.18
C ASN A 260 -13.70 -14.69 0.70
N GLY A 261 -12.91 -15.72 1.00
CA GLY A 261 -13.43 -16.93 1.67
C GLY A 261 -14.13 -16.61 3.00
N THR A 262 -13.56 -15.69 3.78
CA THR A 262 -14.23 -15.06 4.95
C THR A 262 -13.87 -13.59 4.97
N GLY A 263 -14.82 -12.69 5.25
CA GLY A 263 -14.56 -11.26 5.31
C GLY A 263 -13.60 -10.91 6.46
N VAL A 264 -14.06 -11.10 7.70
CA VAL A 264 -13.22 -11.00 8.90
C VAL A 264 -13.23 -12.31 9.67
N LEU A 265 -12.06 -12.89 9.90
CA LEU A 265 -11.86 -14.11 10.67
C LEU A 265 -11.15 -13.79 11.99
N SER A 266 -11.76 -14.16 13.10
CA SER A 266 -11.10 -14.25 14.40
C SER A 266 -11.06 -15.70 14.83
N GLU A 267 -9.87 -16.27 15.01
CA GLU A 267 -9.73 -17.69 15.32
C GLU A 267 -8.89 -18.02 16.55
N GLN A 268 -9.20 -19.16 17.13
CA GLN A 268 -8.36 -19.83 18.12
C GLN A 268 -7.24 -20.59 17.41
N TRP A 269 -5.98 -20.27 17.70
CA TRP A 269 -4.82 -20.93 17.07
C TRP A 269 -4.71 -22.43 17.37
N ARG A 270 -4.95 -22.82 18.63
CA ARG A 270 -4.95 -24.22 19.09
C ARG A 270 -5.90 -24.39 20.27
N PRO A 271 -6.43 -25.59 20.53
CA PRO A 271 -7.31 -25.82 21.67
C PRO A 271 -6.69 -25.32 22.98
N GLY A 272 -7.40 -24.43 23.68
CA GLY A 272 -6.95 -23.83 24.94
C GLY A 272 -6.06 -22.58 24.80
N ALA A 273 -5.64 -22.18 23.58
CA ALA A 273 -5.04 -20.88 23.37
C ALA A 273 -6.12 -19.78 23.44
N THR A 274 -5.88 -18.72 24.17
CA THR A 274 -6.78 -17.57 24.22
C THR A 274 -6.30 -16.49 23.25
N THR A 275 -7.08 -16.21 22.21
CA THR A 275 -7.04 -14.89 21.57
C THR A 275 -7.80 -13.96 22.52
N SER A 276 -7.09 -13.02 23.14
CA SER A 276 -7.64 -12.18 24.23
C SER A 276 -7.72 -10.70 23.85
N ALA A 277 -7.59 -10.38 22.55
CA ALA A 277 -7.80 -9.02 22.07
C ALA A 277 -9.28 -8.69 21.99
N THR A 278 -9.57 -7.40 22.15
CA THR A 278 -10.84 -6.83 21.74
C THR A 278 -10.78 -6.55 20.24
N VAL A 279 -11.62 -7.24 19.46
CA VAL A 279 -11.75 -7.01 18.02
C VAL A 279 -13.00 -6.16 17.79
N VAL A 280 -12.81 -5.02 17.14
CA VAL A 280 -13.88 -4.07 16.81
C VAL A 280 -13.97 -3.96 15.30
N VAL A 281 -15.06 -4.43 14.71
CA VAL A 281 -15.34 -4.41 13.29
C VAL A 281 -16.52 -3.46 13.08
N ILE A 282 -16.29 -2.20 12.72
CA ILE A 282 -17.40 -1.23 12.60
C ILE A 282 -17.23 -0.35 11.36
N CYS A 283 -18.33 0.21 10.85
CA CYS A 283 -18.28 1.14 9.72
C CYS A 283 -17.76 0.52 8.41
N ASN A 284 -17.74 -0.80 8.25
CA ASN A 284 -17.25 -1.46 7.04
C ASN A 284 -18.38 -1.76 6.04
N ASN A 285 -17.99 -1.97 4.78
CA ASN A 285 -18.79 -2.66 3.78
C ASN A 285 -18.31 -4.10 3.67
N ILE A 286 -19.11 -5.05 4.13
CA ILE A 286 -18.80 -6.49 4.14
C ILE A 286 -19.85 -7.16 3.26
N LEU A 287 -19.46 -7.72 2.13
CA LEU A 287 -20.41 -8.32 1.18
C LEU A 287 -19.77 -9.34 0.26
N ASN A 288 -20.54 -10.33 -0.16
CA ASN A 288 -20.12 -11.39 -1.08
C ASN A 288 -18.92 -12.21 -0.56
N ASN A 289 -18.82 -12.41 0.75
CA ASN A 289 -17.83 -13.32 1.35
C ASN A 289 -18.52 -14.64 1.74
N GLY A 290 -17.75 -15.71 1.97
CA GLY A 290 -18.33 -16.97 2.47
C GLY A 290 -19.00 -16.80 3.84
N PHE A 291 -18.28 -16.17 4.78
CA PHE A 291 -18.86 -15.52 5.96
C PHE A 291 -18.46 -14.05 5.94
N GLY A 292 -19.33 -13.16 6.38
CA GLY A 292 -18.99 -11.75 6.56
C GLY A 292 -18.05 -11.58 7.75
N VAL A 293 -18.44 -12.11 8.90
CA VAL A 293 -17.59 -12.20 10.10
C VAL A 293 -17.72 -13.58 10.72
N PHE A 294 -16.60 -14.29 10.88
CA PHE A 294 -16.53 -15.57 11.55
C PHE A 294 -15.64 -15.48 12.79
N ASN A 295 -16.17 -15.89 13.93
CA ASN A 295 -15.52 -15.87 15.23
C ASN A 295 -15.56 -17.26 15.85
N SER A 296 -14.40 -17.93 15.91
CA SER A 296 -14.27 -19.23 16.62
C SER A 296 -13.81 -19.11 18.06
N VAL A 297 -13.68 -17.88 18.60
CA VAL A 297 -13.30 -17.65 20.00
C VAL A 297 -14.51 -17.32 20.87
N GLN A 298 -14.36 -17.47 22.20
CA GLN A 298 -15.46 -17.21 23.15
C GLN A 298 -15.77 -15.73 23.33
N ALA A 299 -14.78 -14.84 23.18
CA ALA A 299 -14.98 -13.41 23.31
C ALA A 299 -15.82 -12.88 22.14
N THR A 300 -16.86 -12.11 22.44
CA THR A 300 -17.73 -11.53 21.42
C THR A 300 -17.03 -10.43 20.64
N ILE A 301 -17.10 -10.47 19.31
CA ILE A 301 -16.64 -9.38 18.43
C ILE A 301 -17.72 -8.31 18.38
N ASN A 302 -17.35 -7.04 18.56
CA ASN A 302 -18.24 -5.93 18.25
C ASN A 302 -18.27 -5.71 16.73
N ALA A 303 -19.38 -6.07 16.09
CA ALA A 303 -19.58 -5.98 14.64
C ALA A 303 -20.75 -5.04 14.26
N LYS A 304 -21.05 -4.05 15.10
CA LYS A 304 -22.15 -3.09 14.86
C LYS A 304 -21.85 -2.15 13.72
N THR A 305 -22.90 -1.62 13.11
CA THR A 305 -22.80 -0.52 12.13
C THR A 305 -21.92 -0.91 10.93
N ASN A 306 -22.02 -2.16 10.46
CA ASN A 306 -21.48 -2.58 9.16
C ASN A 306 -22.60 -2.75 8.15
N TRP A 307 -22.32 -2.50 6.87
CA TRP A 307 -23.18 -2.90 5.76
C TRP A 307 -22.83 -4.35 5.39
N TRP A 308 -23.84 -5.20 5.26
CA TRP A 308 -23.66 -6.65 5.08
C TRP A 308 -23.98 -7.14 3.66
N GLY A 309 -24.10 -6.22 2.71
CA GLY A 309 -24.57 -6.52 1.34
C GLY A 309 -26.07 -6.30 1.14
N ASP A 310 -26.86 -6.26 2.21
CA ASP A 310 -28.29 -5.99 2.16
C ASP A 310 -28.82 -5.25 3.41
N ALA A 311 -29.93 -4.51 3.26
CA ALA A 311 -30.55 -3.72 4.33
C ALA A 311 -31.19 -4.58 5.43
N SER A 312 -31.54 -5.83 5.13
CA SER A 312 -31.97 -6.83 6.12
C SER A 312 -30.83 -7.29 7.04
N GLY A 313 -29.57 -6.93 6.76
CA GLY A 313 -28.42 -7.28 7.57
C GLY A 313 -27.87 -8.67 7.28
N PRO A 314 -26.93 -9.16 8.12
CA PRO A 314 -26.30 -10.46 7.92
C PRO A 314 -27.27 -11.58 8.30
N TYR A 315 -27.14 -12.74 7.65
CA TYR A 315 -27.86 -13.91 8.11
C TYR A 315 -27.26 -14.45 9.42
N HIS A 316 -28.12 -14.70 10.42
CA HIS A 316 -27.77 -15.48 11.61
C HIS A 316 -28.98 -16.32 12.05
N LEU A 317 -28.78 -17.63 12.23
CA LEU A 317 -29.87 -18.61 12.43
C LEU A 317 -30.87 -18.21 13.53
N LEU A 318 -30.39 -17.67 14.65
CA LEU A 318 -31.25 -17.32 15.79
C LEU A 318 -31.53 -15.82 15.90
N SER A 319 -30.59 -14.98 15.50
CA SER A 319 -30.63 -13.53 15.81
C SER A 319 -31.11 -12.69 14.64
N ASN A 320 -31.01 -13.20 13.41
CA ASN A 320 -31.52 -12.56 12.20
C ASN A 320 -31.78 -13.60 11.08
N PRO A 321 -32.74 -14.53 11.26
CA PRO A 321 -32.97 -15.64 10.32
C PRO A 321 -33.50 -15.21 8.95
N SER A 322 -33.92 -13.95 8.80
CA SER A 322 -34.39 -13.37 7.53
C SER A 322 -33.35 -12.48 6.85
N GLY A 323 -32.17 -12.29 7.45
CA GLY A 323 -31.08 -11.54 6.83
C GLY A 323 -30.62 -12.24 5.55
N ILE A 324 -30.39 -11.47 4.49
CA ILE A 324 -29.90 -11.98 3.20
C ILE A 324 -28.50 -11.45 2.83
N GLY A 325 -27.89 -10.65 3.71
CA GLY A 325 -26.48 -10.29 3.62
C GLY A 325 -25.56 -11.44 4.07
N ASP A 326 -24.26 -11.20 4.03
CA ASP A 326 -23.23 -12.19 4.38
C ASP A 326 -23.48 -12.83 5.76
N ASP A 327 -23.28 -14.14 5.86
CA ASP A 327 -23.47 -14.92 7.09
C ASP A 327 -22.53 -14.44 8.21
N VAL A 328 -23.00 -14.52 9.45
CA VAL A 328 -22.16 -14.36 10.65
C VAL A 328 -22.21 -15.60 11.53
N SER A 329 -21.12 -15.88 12.25
CA SER A 329 -21.09 -16.94 13.26
C SER A 329 -21.72 -16.49 14.59
N ASP A 330 -21.80 -17.42 15.55
CA ASP A 330 -21.99 -17.09 16.96
C ASP A 330 -20.87 -16.15 17.47
N ASN A 331 -21.13 -15.50 18.61
CA ASN A 331 -20.20 -14.56 19.26
C ASN A 331 -19.82 -13.34 18.39
N VAL A 332 -20.73 -12.89 17.53
CA VAL A 332 -20.62 -11.66 16.77
C VAL A 332 -21.80 -10.74 17.11
N ASP A 333 -21.53 -9.57 17.70
CA ASP A 333 -22.56 -8.58 18.04
C ASP A 333 -22.74 -7.61 16.87
N PHE A 334 -23.66 -7.93 15.96
CA PHE A 334 -23.90 -7.18 14.72
C PHE A 334 -25.12 -6.23 14.78
N ILE A 335 -25.80 -6.12 15.92
CA ILE A 335 -27.05 -5.35 16.06
C ILE A 335 -26.79 -4.04 16.85
N PRO A 336 -27.12 -2.85 16.32
CA PRO A 336 -27.68 -2.61 14.98
C PRO A 336 -26.64 -2.75 13.87
N TRP A 337 -27.09 -3.16 12.69
CA TRP A 337 -26.31 -3.12 11.46
C TRP A 337 -26.61 -1.86 10.63
N GLY A 338 -25.77 -1.59 9.64
CA GLY A 338 -25.97 -0.54 8.66
C GLY A 338 -26.97 -0.98 7.58
N VAL A 339 -27.89 -0.10 7.20
CA VAL A 339 -28.93 -0.35 6.17
C VAL A 339 -28.61 0.28 4.81
N VAL A 340 -27.43 0.90 4.69
CA VAL A 340 -26.89 1.44 3.45
C VAL A 340 -25.38 1.19 3.40
N VAL A 341 -24.83 1.20 2.18
CA VAL A 341 -23.38 1.22 1.97
C VAL A 341 -22.74 2.40 2.69
N ASN A 342 -21.51 2.19 3.17
CA ASN A 342 -20.74 3.13 3.97
C ASN A 342 -21.55 3.70 5.15
N PRO A 343 -21.88 2.86 6.14
CA PRO A 343 -22.84 3.20 7.19
C PRO A 343 -22.38 4.31 8.14
N CYS A 344 -21.11 4.75 8.05
CA CYS A 344 -20.56 5.85 8.84
C CYS A 344 -20.10 7.04 7.98
N ALA A 345 -20.47 7.11 6.70
CA ALA A 345 -20.30 8.30 5.89
C ALA A 345 -21.15 9.46 6.43
N SER A 346 -20.68 10.70 6.24
CA SER A 346 -21.51 11.89 6.46
C SER A 346 -22.73 11.86 5.52
N GLN A 347 -23.82 12.53 5.89
CA GLN A 347 -25.03 12.61 5.04
C GLN A 347 -24.73 13.11 3.62
N GLU A 348 -23.78 14.05 3.48
CA GLU A 348 -23.30 14.52 2.18
C GLU A 348 -22.61 13.41 1.36
N ALA A 349 -21.81 12.56 2.01
CA ALA A 349 -21.13 11.42 1.35
C ALA A 349 -22.08 10.23 1.07
N GLN A 350 -23.17 10.06 1.84
CA GLN A 350 -24.19 9.04 1.58
C GLN A 350 -25.09 9.38 0.39
N LEU A 351 -25.35 10.67 0.14
CA LEU A 351 -26.10 11.15 -1.03
C LEU A 351 -25.30 11.01 -2.34
N VAL A 352 -23.97 10.98 -2.27
CA VAL A 352 -23.09 10.68 -3.41
C VAL A 352 -22.96 9.16 -3.65
N ASN A 353 -23.25 8.34 -2.63
CA ASN A 353 -23.08 6.87 -2.64
C ASN A 353 -24.41 6.10 -2.88
N SER A 354 -25.26 6.55 -3.81
CA SER A 354 -26.16 5.59 -4.47
C SER A 354 -25.31 4.68 -5.35
N PRO A 355 -25.26 3.37 -5.11
CA PRO A 355 -24.26 2.50 -5.73
C PRO A 355 -24.53 2.33 -7.23
N VAL A 356 -23.70 2.96 -8.06
CA VAL A 356 -23.35 2.39 -9.36
C VAL A 356 -22.26 1.37 -9.08
N PHE A 357 -22.64 0.08 -9.09
CA PHE A 357 -21.69 -1.02 -8.99
C PHE A 357 -20.55 -0.84 -9.99
N GLY A 358 -19.31 -0.89 -9.49
CA GLY A 358 -18.09 -0.97 -10.29
C GLY A 358 -17.65 0.35 -10.94
N ARG A 359 -16.89 1.17 -10.21
CA ARG A 359 -15.87 2.01 -10.86
C ARG A 359 -14.51 1.64 -10.29
N LYS A 360 -13.75 0.84 -11.04
CA LYS A 360 -12.29 0.81 -10.92
C LYS A 360 -11.84 2.26 -11.09
N ILE A 361 -11.37 2.88 -10.02
CA ILE A 361 -10.79 4.22 -10.12
C ILE A 361 -9.50 4.00 -10.92
N CYS A 362 -9.31 4.75 -12.00
CA CYS A 362 -8.08 4.75 -12.78
C CYS A 362 -7.38 6.10 -12.56
N PRO A 363 -6.81 6.40 -11.37
CA PRO A 363 -6.37 7.77 -11.04
C PRO A 363 -5.35 8.32 -12.03
N LEU A 364 -4.42 7.49 -12.48
CA LEU A 364 -3.39 7.88 -13.44
C LEU A 364 -3.97 8.12 -14.84
N ALA A 365 -4.83 7.23 -15.33
CA ALA A 365 -5.50 7.42 -16.61
C ALA A 365 -6.43 8.65 -16.57
N ASP A 366 -7.13 8.88 -15.47
CA ASP A 366 -8.00 10.05 -15.28
C ASP A 366 -7.20 11.35 -15.19
N TYR A 367 -6.06 11.33 -14.50
CA TYR A 367 -5.11 12.44 -14.50
C TYR A 367 -4.61 12.76 -15.92
N ASN A 368 -4.19 11.74 -16.67
CA ASN A 368 -3.67 11.93 -18.03
C ASN A 368 -4.76 12.32 -19.04
N VAL A 369 -6.01 11.87 -18.85
CA VAL A 369 -7.16 12.33 -19.62
C VAL A 369 -7.42 13.81 -19.35
N ARG A 370 -7.45 14.23 -18.07
CA ARG A 370 -7.66 15.65 -17.73
C ARG A 370 -6.55 16.55 -18.28
N LYS A 371 -5.29 16.10 -18.19
CA LYS A 371 -4.16 16.83 -18.74
C LYS A 371 -4.24 16.95 -20.27
N ALA A 372 -4.68 15.91 -20.97
CA ALA A 372 -4.94 15.97 -22.41
C ALA A 372 -6.11 16.91 -22.76
N GLU A 373 -7.17 16.94 -21.93
CA GLU A 373 -8.31 17.86 -22.10
C GLU A 373 -7.90 19.32 -21.93
N GLU A 374 -7.13 19.64 -20.88
CA GLU A 374 -6.59 20.99 -20.65
C GLU A 374 -5.69 21.43 -21.80
N LEU A 375 -4.88 20.51 -22.32
CA LEU A 375 -3.99 20.79 -23.44
C LEU A 375 -4.77 20.98 -24.75
N LEU A 376 -5.81 20.18 -25.00
CA LEU A 376 -6.69 20.32 -26.16
C LEU A 376 -7.38 21.68 -26.19
N GLU A 377 -7.86 22.17 -25.04
CA GLU A 377 -8.45 23.52 -24.94
C GLU A 377 -7.43 24.61 -25.29
N THR A 378 -6.19 24.44 -24.83
CA THR A 378 -5.08 25.37 -25.14
C THR A 378 -4.77 25.36 -26.64
N VAL A 379 -4.64 24.18 -27.24
CA VAL A 379 -4.37 24.01 -28.68
C VAL A 379 -5.52 24.57 -29.53
N LYS A 380 -6.78 24.36 -29.13
CA LYS A 380 -7.94 24.92 -29.85
C LYS A 380 -7.99 26.45 -29.82
N ALA A 381 -7.61 27.06 -28.70
CA ALA A 381 -7.51 28.51 -28.61
C ALA A 381 -6.46 29.07 -29.59
N LEU A 382 -5.25 28.49 -29.57
CA LEU A 382 -4.16 28.87 -30.49
C LEU A 382 -4.52 28.60 -31.96
N LEU A 383 -5.20 27.48 -32.24
CA LEU A 383 -5.67 27.15 -33.58
C LEU A 383 -6.68 28.20 -34.09
N GLY A 384 -7.60 28.63 -33.23
CA GLY A 384 -8.52 29.73 -33.53
C GLY A 384 -7.79 31.03 -33.87
N ASP A 385 -6.74 31.37 -33.11
CA ASP A 385 -5.90 32.54 -33.39
C ASP A 385 -5.18 32.40 -34.74
N ALA A 386 -4.57 31.25 -35.04
CA ALA A 386 -3.88 31.01 -36.31
C ALA A 386 -4.83 31.10 -37.52
N GLN A 387 -6.05 30.56 -37.39
CA GLN A 387 -7.09 30.67 -38.43
C GLN A 387 -7.55 32.12 -38.63
N LEU A 388 -7.62 32.94 -37.59
CA LEU A 388 -7.92 34.37 -37.71
C LEU A 388 -6.86 35.13 -38.52
N PHE A 389 -5.61 34.67 -38.48
CA PHE A 389 -4.51 35.20 -39.29
C PHE A 389 -4.41 34.59 -40.69
N ASN A 390 -5.36 33.75 -41.11
CA ASN A 390 -5.34 33.01 -42.38
C ASN A 390 -4.06 32.17 -42.58
N LEU A 391 -3.50 31.63 -41.50
CA LEU A 391 -2.36 30.72 -41.57
C LEU A 391 -2.82 29.33 -42.02
N ASP A 392 -1.94 28.59 -42.69
CA ASP A 392 -2.23 27.21 -43.10
C ASP A 392 -2.12 26.28 -41.90
N THR A 393 -3.28 25.84 -41.40
CA THR A 393 -3.42 24.99 -40.20
C THR A 393 -3.68 23.52 -40.54
N SER A 394 -3.56 23.10 -41.80
CA SER A 394 -3.94 21.76 -42.27
C SER A 394 -3.26 20.64 -41.47
N GLU A 395 -1.96 20.76 -41.19
CA GLU A 395 -1.20 19.75 -40.42
C GLU A 395 -1.63 19.73 -38.94
N VAL A 396 -1.98 20.88 -38.37
CA VAL A 396 -2.42 20.99 -36.98
C VAL A 396 -3.83 20.41 -36.81
N GLU A 397 -4.71 20.65 -37.78
CA GLU A 397 -6.08 20.12 -37.79
C GLU A 397 -6.09 18.59 -37.81
N GLU A 398 -5.20 17.97 -38.60
CA GLU A 398 -5.04 16.51 -38.64
C GLU A 398 -4.56 15.94 -37.29
N LEU A 399 -3.57 16.59 -36.65
CA LEU A 399 -3.07 16.19 -35.33
C LEU A 399 -4.14 16.33 -34.23
N VAL A 400 -4.95 17.38 -34.28
CA VAL A 400 -6.04 17.61 -33.32
C VAL A 400 -7.15 16.56 -33.51
N GLU A 401 -7.53 16.27 -34.76
CA GLU A 401 -8.53 15.25 -35.05
C GLU A 401 -8.10 13.87 -34.52
N GLU A 402 -6.85 13.46 -34.76
CA GLU A 402 -6.32 12.19 -34.26
C GLU A 402 -6.26 12.17 -32.72
N ALA A 403 -5.83 13.26 -32.09
CA ALA A 403 -5.80 13.38 -30.63
C ALA A 403 -7.19 13.30 -29.99
N GLU A 404 -8.21 13.92 -30.58
CA GLU A 404 -9.59 13.86 -30.08
C GLU A 404 -10.16 12.43 -30.16
N ILE A 405 -9.85 11.69 -31.22
CA ILE A 405 -10.24 10.28 -31.37
C ILE A 405 -9.60 9.42 -30.27
N LEU A 406 -8.30 9.62 -30.01
CA LEU A 406 -7.59 8.90 -28.95
C LEU A 406 -8.11 9.27 -27.56
N LEU A 407 -8.38 10.56 -27.32
CA LEU A 407 -8.90 11.06 -26.06
C LEU A 407 -10.30 10.53 -25.76
N GLU A 408 -11.18 10.42 -26.77
CA GLU A 408 -12.50 9.83 -26.58
C GLU A 408 -12.42 8.33 -26.25
N LYS A 409 -11.53 7.59 -26.93
CA LYS A 409 -11.26 6.18 -26.57
C LYS A 409 -10.70 6.08 -25.15
N ALA A 410 -9.77 6.96 -24.77
CA ALA A 410 -9.19 7.00 -23.43
C ALA A 410 -10.26 7.24 -22.36
N ARG A 411 -11.20 8.18 -22.58
CA ARG A 411 -12.35 8.40 -21.69
C ARG A 411 -13.23 7.16 -21.57
N ILE A 412 -13.53 6.49 -22.67
CA ILE A 412 -14.34 5.27 -22.65
C ILE A 412 -13.63 4.18 -21.83
N PHE A 413 -12.35 3.92 -22.08
CA PHE A 413 -11.59 2.92 -21.33
C PHE A 413 -11.41 3.28 -19.85
N CYS A 414 -11.22 4.56 -19.53
CA CYS A 414 -11.05 5.07 -18.17
C CYS A 414 -12.36 5.13 -17.38
N LYS A 415 -13.45 5.64 -17.97
CA LYS A 415 -14.70 5.95 -17.26
C LYS A 415 -15.78 4.88 -17.39
N LYS A 416 -15.73 4.04 -18.44
CA LYS A 416 -16.73 2.99 -18.75
C LYS A 416 -16.16 1.58 -18.79
N GLY A 417 -14.97 1.39 -19.39
CA GLY A 417 -14.38 0.08 -19.64
C GLY A 417 -13.45 -0.46 -18.54
N GLN A 418 -13.08 0.38 -17.57
CA GLN A 418 -12.16 0.03 -16.46
C GLN A 418 -10.81 -0.56 -16.89
N ASN A 419 -10.38 -0.33 -18.14
CA ASN A 419 -9.07 -0.73 -18.62
C ASN A 419 -8.08 0.43 -18.42
N CYS A 420 -7.59 0.57 -17.19
CA CYS A 420 -6.74 1.70 -16.79
C CYS A 420 -5.45 1.79 -17.60
N ILE A 421 -4.89 0.66 -18.06
CA ILE A 421 -3.67 0.65 -18.88
C ILE A 421 -3.98 1.21 -20.27
N ALA A 422 -5.00 0.68 -20.96
CA ALA A 422 -5.38 1.18 -22.28
C ALA A 422 -5.80 2.66 -22.23
N GLY A 423 -6.58 3.04 -21.21
CA GLY A 423 -6.97 4.44 -20.99
C GLY A 423 -5.76 5.36 -20.77
N ASN A 424 -4.76 4.91 -20.00
CA ASN A 424 -3.55 5.68 -19.74
C ASN A 424 -2.68 5.83 -20.99
N THR A 425 -2.44 4.73 -21.73
CA THR A 425 -1.62 4.75 -22.96
C THR A 425 -2.21 5.69 -24.00
N LEU A 426 -3.52 5.61 -24.25
CA LEU A 426 -4.21 6.45 -25.22
C LEU A 426 -4.21 7.94 -24.80
N ALA A 427 -4.33 8.22 -23.50
CA ALA A 427 -4.27 9.58 -22.99
C ALA A 427 -2.88 10.21 -23.15
N ILE A 428 -1.81 9.44 -22.95
CA ILE A 428 -0.42 9.90 -23.17
C ILE A 428 -0.17 10.13 -24.68
N GLU A 429 -0.66 9.25 -25.54
CA GLU A 429 -0.54 9.40 -26.98
C GLU A 429 -1.27 10.65 -27.49
N ALA A 430 -2.48 10.91 -26.98
CA ALA A 430 -3.21 12.15 -27.25
C ALA A 430 -2.43 13.39 -26.77
N GLN A 431 -1.81 13.35 -25.58
CA GLN A 431 -0.96 14.45 -25.10
C GLN A 431 0.21 14.71 -26.08
N ASN A 432 0.91 13.68 -26.55
CA ASN A 432 2.04 13.85 -27.46
C ASN A 432 1.64 14.53 -28.78
N LEU A 433 0.50 14.14 -29.36
CA LEU A 433 -0.01 14.78 -30.58
C LEU A 433 -0.39 16.24 -30.34
N LEU A 434 -1.03 16.52 -29.21
CA LEU A 434 -1.42 17.88 -28.83
C LEU A 434 -0.21 18.77 -28.54
N GLU A 435 0.87 18.24 -27.97
CA GLU A 435 2.10 19.03 -27.79
C GLU A 435 2.80 19.34 -29.10
N LYS A 436 2.83 18.38 -30.03
CA LYS A 436 3.30 18.65 -31.39
C LYS A 436 2.44 19.73 -32.08
N ALA A 437 1.12 19.65 -31.94
CA ALA A 437 0.20 20.66 -32.47
C ALA A 437 0.43 22.04 -31.83
N ARG A 438 0.64 22.11 -30.51
CA ARG A 438 0.96 23.35 -29.81
C ARG A 438 2.24 23.98 -30.32
N GLU A 439 3.33 23.21 -30.44
CA GLU A 439 4.62 23.70 -30.91
C GLU A 439 4.54 24.27 -32.33
N LEU A 440 3.80 23.60 -33.23
CA LEU A 440 3.56 24.12 -34.59
C LEU A 440 2.80 25.44 -34.56
N LEU A 441 1.73 25.55 -33.77
CA LEU A 441 0.94 26.77 -33.64
C LEU A 441 1.73 27.92 -33.02
N GLU A 442 2.52 27.65 -31.97
CA GLU A 442 3.39 28.65 -31.37
C GLU A 442 4.43 29.16 -32.37
N SER A 443 5.01 28.28 -33.20
CA SER A 443 5.93 28.68 -34.27
C SER A 443 5.25 29.45 -35.40
N MET A 444 3.95 29.23 -35.64
CA MET A 444 3.19 29.96 -36.66
C MET A 444 2.78 31.35 -36.17
N LEU A 445 2.54 31.51 -34.87
CA LEU A 445 2.06 32.73 -34.22
C LEU A 445 3.19 33.63 -33.66
N SER A 446 4.40 33.09 -33.53
CA SER A 446 5.62 33.84 -33.22
C SER A 446 6.12 34.63 -34.42
#